data_AF-A0AAD4M361-F1
#
_entry.id   AF-A0AAD4M361-F1
#
_cell.length_a   1.000
_cell.length_b   1.000
_cell.length_c   1.000
_cell.angle_alpha   90.00
_cell.angle_beta   90.00
_cell.angle_gamma   90.00
#
_symmetry.space_group_name_H-M   'P 1'
#
loop_
_entity.id
_entity.type
_entity.pdbx_description
1 polymer ?
#
loop_
_entity_poly.entity_id
_entity_poly.type
_entity_poly.pdbx_seq_one_letter_code
_entity_poly.pdbx_strand_id
1 'polypeptide(L)'
;MATKLTLFCLAIDNQKGVIGNVFKVKVQSDDDASDLRDVIKAEKAPRLDYLAANRLIVWKLLKPLHIRGMEDKNSLDATIKGIELPDPESNQALHGNGTVQLLCQIEELSKYWEVSPKKGHLHIVVQRSKGSGVSISIEFVRRPTICIVPYGRSH
;
A
#
# COMPACT_ATOMS: atom_id res chain seq x y z
N MET A 1 -18.24 9.26 11.06
CA MET A 1 -19.10 8.09 10.79
C MET A 1 -18.26 7.08 10.02
N ALA A 2 -17.91 5.95 10.63
CA ALA A 2 -17.07 4.94 9.99
C ALA A 2 -17.81 4.32 8.78
N THR A 3 -17.19 4.39 7.61
CA THR A 3 -17.73 3.79 6.39
C THR A 3 -16.99 2.49 6.09
N LYS A 4 -17.72 1.46 5.66
CA LYS A 4 -17.11 0.17 5.31
C LYS A 4 -16.49 0.28 3.92
N LEU A 5 -15.17 0.25 3.87
CA LEU A 5 -14.38 0.27 2.66
C LEU A 5 -14.09 -1.16 2.19
N THR A 6 -14.25 -1.38 0.90
CA THR A 6 -13.85 -2.62 0.24
C THR A 6 -12.71 -2.29 -0.71
N LEU A 7 -11.52 -2.78 -0.39
CA LEU A 7 -10.31 -2.54 -1.17
C LEU A 7 -9.87 -3.83 -1.85
N PHE A 8 -9.32 -3.69 -3.05
CA PHE A 8 -8.72 -4.80 -3.78
C PHE A 8 -7.22 -4.61 -3.75
N CYS A 9 -6.56 -5.64 -3.23
CA CYS A 9 -5.15 -5.64 -2.92
C CYS A 9 -4.43 -6.69 -3.77
N LEU A 10 -3.22 -6.38 -4.21
CA LEU A 10 -2.38 -7.32 -4.92
C LEU A 10 -1.00 -7.42 -4.27
N ALA A 11 -0.57 -8.64 -3.94
CA ALA A 11 0.77 -8.87 -3.42
C ALA A 11 1.78 -9.06 -4.56
N ILE A 12 2.93 -8.41 -4.45
CA ILE A 12 4.04 -8.47 -5.41
C ILE A 12 5.39 -8.61 -4.69
N ASP A 13 6.34 -9.19 -5.39
CA ASP A 13 7.72 -9.41 -5.00
C ASP A 13 8.63 -8.77 -6.03
N ASN A 14 9.66 -8.04 -5.59
CA ASN A 14 10.59 -7.41 -6.53
C ASN A 14 11.41 -8.45 -7.32
N GLN A 15 11.52 -9.69 -6.85
CA GLN A 15 12.24 -10.77 -7.53
C GLN A 15 11.30 -11.74 -8.27
N LYS A 16 10.15 -12.06 -7.68
CA LYS A 16 9.18 -13.03 -8.25
C LYS A 16 8.02 -12.39 -9.03
N GLY A 17 7.93 -11.06 -9.09
CA GLY A 17 6.80 -10.35 -9.67
C GLY A 17 5.54 -10.56 -8.84
N VAL A 18 4.39 -10.75 -9.46
CA VAL A 18 3.12 -10.87 -8.73
C VAL A 18 3.04 -12.17 -7.90
N ILE A 19 2.76 -12.05 -6.59
CA ILE A 19 2.61 -13.16 -5.64
C ILE A 19 1.13 -13.54 -5.49
N GLY A 20 0.62 -14.33 -6.44
CA GLY A 20 -0.74 -14.85 -6.44
C GLY A 20 -1.72 -13.97 -7.20
N ASN A 21 -2.98 -13.97 -6.78
CA ASN A 21 -4.03 -13.18 -7.43
C ASN A 21 -4.47 -11.99 -6.55
N VAL A 22 -5.21 -11.05 -7.14
CA VAL A 22 -5.89 -9.96 -6.43
C VAL A 22 -6.85 -10.56 -5.41
N PHE A 23 -6.87 -9.97 -4.22
CA PHE A 23 -7.76 -10.37 -3.14
C PHE A 23 -8.50 -9.15 -2.62
N LYS A 24 -9.68 -9.40 -2.06
CA LYS A 24 -10.55 -8.38 -1.51
C LYS A 24 -10.28 -8.27 -0.01
N VAL A 25 -10.10 -7.05 0.46
CA VAL A 25 -9.94 -6.73 1.88
C VAL A 25 -11.09 -5.82 2.30
N LYS A 26 -11.63 -6.06 3.49
CA LYS A 26 -12.66 -5.24 4.10
C LYS A 26 -12.05 -4.51 5.29
N VAL A 27 -12.12 -3.19 5.25
CA VAL A 27 -11.63 -2.29 6.31
C VAL A 27 -12.64 -1.19 6.53
N GLN A 28 -12.53 -0.45 7.62
CA GLN A 28 -13.29 0.74 7.89
C GLN A 28 -12.47 1.98 7.52
N SER A 29 -13.13 3.08 7.22
CA SER A 29 -12.45 4.36 6.98
C SER A 29 -11.73 4.89 8.23
N ASP A 30 -12.19 4.49 9.41
CA ASP A 30 -11.62 4.87 10.72
C ASP A 30 -10.39 4.03 11.08
N ASP A 31 -10.19 2.89 10.41
CA ASP A 31 -9.03 2.03 10.65
C ASP A 31 -7.76 2.73 10.13
N ASP A 32 -6.64 2.43 10.78
CA ASP A 32 -5.31 2.87 10.35
C ASP A 32 -4.76 1.98 9.23
N ALA A 33 -3.79 2.51 8.49
CA ALA A 33 -3.05 1.70 7.52
C ALA A 33 -2.27 0.54 8.18
N SER A 34 -2.02 0.61 9.50
CA SER A 34 -1.45 -0.49 10.28
C SER A 34 -2.42 -1.69 10.36
N ASP A 35 -3.68 -1.46 10.71
CA ASP A 35 -4.72 -2.49 10.74
C ASP A 35 -4.94 -3.08 9.35
N LEU A 36 -4.96 -2.25 8.31
CA LEU A 36 -5.05 -2.73 6.93
C LEU A 36 -3.93 -3.72 6.59
N ARG A 37 -2.69 -3.48 7.03
CA ARG A 37 -1.55 -4.38 6.81
C ARG A 37 -1.75 -5.71 7.51
N ASP A 38 -2.28 -5.68 8.72
CA ASP A 38 -2.54 -6.88 9.50
C ASP A 38 -3.63 -7.74 8.85
N VAL A 39 -4.73 -7.10 8.42
CA VAL A 39 -5.80 -7.78 7.68
C VAL A 39 -5.28 -8.35 6.35
N ILE A 40 -4.48 -7.60 5.60
CA ILE A 40 -3.83 -8.09 4.37
C ILE A 40 -2.98 -9.33 4.64
N LYS A 41 -2.19 -9.30 5.73
CA LYS A 41 -1.33 -10.41 6.13
C LYS A 41 -2.17 -11.64 6.46
N ALA A 42 -3.20 -11.49 7.28
CA ALA A 42 -4.10 -12.57 7.69
C ALA A 42 -4.82 -13.19 6.48
N GLU A 43 -5.34 -12.37 5.57
CA GLU A 43 -6.08 -12.83 4.38
C GLU A 43 -5.18 -13.58 3.38
N LYS A 44 -3.88 -13.25 3.33
CA LYS A 44 -2.90 -13.92 2.45
C LYS A 44 -2.07 -14.99 3.16
N ALA A 45 -2.37 -15.30 4.42
CA ALA A 45 -1.73 -16.41 5.12
C ALA A 45 -2.00 -17.74 4.38
N PRO A 46 -1.04 -18.68 4.32
CA PRO A 46 0.29 -18.64 4.91
C PRO A 46 1.37 -17.94 4.05
N ARG A 47 1.03 -17.42 2.86
CA ARG A 47 2.03 -16.88 1.90
C ARG A 47 2.74 -15.62 2.39
N LEU A 48 2.13 -14.86 3.29
CA LEU A 48 2.73 -13.67 3.93
C LEU A 48 2.94 -13.87 5.44
N ASP A 49 2.66 -15.05 5.98
CA ASP A 49 2.66 -15.30 7.42
C ASP A 49 4.07 -15.16 8.03
N TYR A 50 5.09 -15.58 7.28
CA TYR A 50 6.50 -15.46 7.64
C TYR A 50 7.03 -14.01 7.65
N LEU A 51 6.27 -13.02 7.16
CA LEU A 51 6.63 -11.61 7.19
C LEU A 51 5.89 -10.87 8.31
N ALA A 52 6.60 -9.99 9.01
CA ALA A 52 5.95 -9.03 9.90
C ALA A 52 5.08 -8.06 9.06
N ALA A 53 3.88 -7.71 9.53
CA ALA A 53 3.00 -6.77 8.85
C ALA A 53 3.69 -5.41 8.57
N ASN A 54 4.58 -4.98 9.49
CA ASN A 54 5.39 -3.78 9.34
C ASN A 54 6.36 -3.84 8.13
N ARG A 55 6.82 -5.05 7.75
CA ARG A 55 7.69 -5.25 6.58
C ARG A 55 6.93 -5.28 5.25
N LEU A 56 5.60 -5.25 5.28
CA LEU A 56 4.79 -5.13 4.07
C LEU A 56 4.67 -3.66 3.70
N ILE A 57 5.10 -3.33 2.49
CA ILE A 57 5.03 -1.98 1.94
C ILE A 57 3.72 -1.90 1.17
N VAL A 58 2.85 -0.98 1.58
CA VAL A 58 1.51 -0.85 1.01
C VAL A 58 1.48 0.41 0.17
N TRP A 59 1.26 0.22 -1.12
CA TRP A 59 1.16 1.28 -2.11
C TRP A 59 -0.31 1.47 -2.50
N LYS A 60 -0.79 2.70 -2.41
CA LYS A 60 -2.06 3.13 -2.96
C LYS A 60 -1.88 3.41 -4.45
N LEU A 61 -2.80 2.90 -5.27
CA LEU A 61 -2.90 3.34 -6.66
C LEU A 61 -3.71 4.64 -6.72
N LEU A 62 -3.09 5.69 -7.24
CA LEU A 62 -3.79 6.94 -7.56
C LEU A 62 -4.62 6.76 -8.83
N LYS A 63 -4.15 5.90 -9.74
CA LYS A 63 -4.85 5.57 -10.98
C LYS A 63 -5.52 4.20 -10.85
N PRO A 64 -6.87 4.12 -10.82
CA PRO A 64 -7.57 2.85 -10.64
C PRO A 64 -7.33 1.94 -11.85
N LEU A 65 -6.83 0.73 -11.59
CA LEU A 65 -6.56 -0.26 -12.62
C LEU A 65 -7.73 -1.22 -12.76
N HIS A 66 -8.24 -1.39 -13.97
CA HIS A 66 -9.33 -2.32 -14.23
C HIS A 66 -8.81 -3.76 -14.22
N ILE A 67 -9.26 -4.54 -13.24
CA ILE A 67 -8.84 -5.94 -13.05
C ILE A 67 -9.96 -6.93 -13.38
N ARG A 68 -11.14 -6.44 -13.81
CA ARG A 68 -12.28 -7.28 -14.15
C ARG A 68 -11.94 -8.16 -15.35
N GLY A 69 -11.88 -9.48 -15.14
CA GLY A 69 -11.47 -10.46 -16.15
C GLY A 69 -9.96 -10.76 -16.17
N MET A 70 -9.15 -10.12 -15.33
CA MET A 70 -7.75 -10.49 -15.10
C MET A 70 -7.67 -11.44 -13.90
N GLU A 71 -7.97 -12.71 -14.14
CA GLU A 71 -7.77 -13.78 -13.15
C GLU A 71 -6.39 -14.42 -13.32
N ASP A 72 -5.79 -14.25 -14.49
CA ASP A 72 -4.46 -14.74 -14.83
C ASP A 72 -3.35 -13.88 -14.23
N LYS A 73 -2.48 -14.53 -13.46
CA LYS A 73 -1.27 -13.93 -12.89
C LYS A 73 -0.42 -13.21 -13.93
N ASN A 74 -0.35 -13.73 -15.17
CA ASN A 74 0.47 -13.15 -16.24
C ASN A 74 -0.06 -11.79 -16.71
N SER A 75 -1.38 -11.65 -16.85
CA SER A 75 -2.00 -10.39 -17.28
C SER A 75 -1.82 -9.31 -16.22
N LEU A 76 -1.90 -9.72 -14.95
CA LEU A 76 -1.68 -8.86 -13.82
C LEU A 76 -0.20 -8.46 -13.69
N ASP A 77 0.73 -9.38 -13.90
CA ASP A 77 2.18 -9.11 -13.90
C ASP A 77 2.57 -8.10 -14.97
N ALA A 78 2.05 -8.24 -16.20
CA ALA A 78 2.29 -7.27 -17.26
C ALA A 78 1.77 -5.86 -16.90
N THR A 79 0.60 -5.80 -16.26
CA THR A 79 0.01 -4.53 -15.81
C THR A 79 0.83 -3.90 -14.69
N ILE A 80 1.25 -4.68 -13.70
CA ILE A 80 2.09 -4.21 -12.58
C ILE A 80 3.48 -3.79 -13.07
N LYS A 81 4.07 -4.49 -14.03
CA LYS A 81 5.36 -4.12 -14.62
C LYS A 81 5.33 -2.75 -15.30
N GLY A 82 4.17 -2.31 -15.78
CA GLY A 82 3.99 -0.95 -16.29
C GLY A 82 3.89 0.12 -15.20
N ILE A 83 3.81 -0.27 -13.92
CA ILE A 83 3.76 0.64 -12.77
C ILE A 83 5.18 0.74 -12.21
N GLU A 84 5.81 1.89 -12.42
CA GLU A 84 7.05 2.19 -11.71
C GLU A 84 6.72 2.43 -10.22
N LEU A 85 7.12 1.47 -9.38
CA LEU A 85 7.06 1.61 -7.94
C LEU A 85 8.37 2.26 -7.48
N PRO A 86 8.32 3.49 -6.93
CA PRO A 86 9.52 4.15 -6.45
C PRO A 86 10.10 3.40 -5.26
N ASP A 87 11.34 3.71 -4.92
CA ASP A 87 11.95 3.14 -3.72
C ASP A 87 11.19 3.62 -2.47
N PRO A 88 10.72 2.73 -1.59
CA PRO A 88 9.92 3.08 -0.41
C PRO A 88 10.66 3.96 0.60
N GLU A 89 11.98 3.97 0.57
CA GLU A 89 12.82 4.82 1.43
C GLU A 89 13.04 6.22 0.82
N SER A 90 12.66 6.42 -0.45
CA SER A 90 12.76 7.71 -1.13
C SER A 90 11.60 8.63 -0.76
N ASN A 91 11.88 9.92 -0.58
CA ASN A 91 10.86 10.96 -0.36
C ASN A 91 9.80 11.01 -1.46
N GLN A 92 10.13 10.53 -2.68
CA GLN A 92 9.21 10.45 -3.81
C GLN A 92 8.08 9.42 -3.58
N ALA A 93 8.30 8.38 -2.78
CA ALA A 93 7.29 7.39 -2.44
C ALA A 93 6.15 7.99 -1.59
N LEU A 94 6.48 8.91 -0.67
CA LEU A 94 5.53 9.58 0.22
C LEU A 94 4.67 10.61 -0.50
N HIS A 95 5.28 11.43 -1.37
CA HIS A 95 4.55 12.40 -2.18
C HIS A 95 3.75 11.75 -3.33
N GLY A 96 4.12 10.52 -3.70
CA GLY A 96 3.57 9.79 -4.82
C GLY A 96 4.19 10.24 -6.15
N ASN A 97 4.36 9.30 -7.07
CA ASN A 97 4.91 9.58 -8.40
C ASN A 97 3.83 9.92 -9.45
N GLY A 98 2.60 10.21 -9.00
CA GLY A 98 1.43 10.38 -9.85
C GLY A 98 0.73 9.08 -10.26
N THR A 99 1.37 7.91 -10.06
CA THR A 99 0.77 6.59 -10.34
C THR A 99 0.45 5.84 -9.05
N VAL A 100 1.41 5.79 -8.13
CA VAL A 100 1.27 5.20 -6.80
C VAL A 100 1.70 6.17 -5.70
N GLN A 101 1.16 5.96 -4.51
CA GLN A 101 1.49 6.69 -3.29
C GLN A 101 1.70 5.71 -2.14
N LEU A 102 2.77 5.85 -1.37
CA LEU A 102 3.01 5.01 -0.20
C LEU A 102 1.99 5.32 0.90
N LEU A 103 1.36 4.27 1.47
CA LEU A 103 0.50 4.42 2.64
C LEU A 103 1.34 4.42 3.92
N CYS A 104 1.28 5.53 4.64
CA CYS A 104 1.90 5.66 5.95
C CYS A 104 1.11 4.88 7.01
N GLN A 105 1.80 4.11 7.85
CA GLN A 105 1.17 3.23 8.87
C GLN A 105 0.32 3.95 9.90
N ILE A 106 0.72 5.18 10.24
CA ILE A 106 0.13 6.01 11.28
C ILE A 106 -1.04 6.86 10.77
N GLU A 107 -1.37 6.75 9.48
CA GLU A 107 -2.44 7.53 8.89
C GLU A 107 -3.70 6.68 8.70
N GLU A 108 -4.82 7.30 9.01
CA GLU A 108 -6.14 6.74 8.82
C GLU A 108 -6.45 6.53 7.34
N LEU A 109 -7.19 5.48 7.04
CA LEU A 109 -7.61 5.17 5.68
C LEU A 109 -8.57 6.23 5.13
N SER A 110 -9.31 6.95 5.99
CA SER A 110 -10.19 8.06 5.63
C SER A 110 -9.46 9.16 4.86
N LYS A 111 -8.19 9.43 5.20
CA LYS A 111 -7.35 10.44 4.53
C LYS A 111 -7.05 10.09 3.07
N TYR A 112 -7.00 8.79 2.76
CA TYR A 112 -6.71 8.31 1.43
C TYR A 112 -7.98 8.02 0.62
N TRP A 113 -9.03 7.53 1.26
CA TRP A 113 -10.30 7.17 0.63
C TRP A 113 -11.46 7.91 1.28
N GLU A 114 -11.64 9.17 0.91
CA GLU A 114 -12.85 9.94 1.27
C GLU A 114 -14.12 9.31 0.71
N VAL A 115 -14.03 8.71 -0.48
CA VAL A 115 -15.14 8.05 -1.16
C VAL A 115 -14.86 6.56 -1.31
N SER A 116 -15.88 5.75 -1.03
CA SER A 116 -15.82 4.30 -1.22
C SER A 116 -15.36 3.95 -2.64
N PRO A 117 -14.22 3.27 -2.80
CA PRO A 117 -13.65 3.02 -4.11
C PRO A 117 -14.53 2.11 -4.96
N LYS A 118 -14.47 2.28 -6.29
CA LYS A 118 -15.24 1.48 -7.24
C LYS A 118 -14.86 0.00 -7.15
N LYS A 119 -15.87 -0.86 -7.12
CA LYS A 119 -15.71 -2.32 -7.14
C LYS A 119 -15.05 -2.77 -8.46
N GLY A 120 -14.20 -3.80 -8.41
CA GLY A 120 -13.56 -4.39 -9.60
C GLY A 120 -12.36 -3.61 -10.16
N HIS A 121 -11.82 -2.66 -9.40
CA HIS A 121 -10.56 -1.99 -9.71
C HIS A 121 -9.53 -2.33 -8.63
N LEU A 122 -8.25 -2.41 -9.00
CA LEU A 122 -7.15 -2.54 -8.06
C LEU A 122 -6.89 -1.19 -7.39
N HIS A 123 -6.85 -1.20 -6.06
CA HIS A 123 -6.68 0.02 -5.25
C HIS A 123 -5.35 0.03 -4.52
N ILE A 124 -4.84 -1.16 -4.17
CA ILE A 124 -3.64 -1.32 -3.36
C ILE A 124 -2.71 -2.34 -3.99
N VAL A 125 -1.41 -2.03 -3.98
CA VAL A 125 -0.33 -2.95 -4.29
C VAL A 125 0.51 -3.16 -3.03
N VAL A 126 0.70 -4.40 -2.64
CA VAL A 126 1.43 -4.82 -1.45
C VAL A 126 2.76 -5.38 -1.91
N GLN A 127 3.84 -4.66 -1.66
CA GLN A 127 5.18 -5.09 -2.00
C GLN A 127 5.87 -5.66 -0.77
N ARG A 128 6.55 -6.80 -0.95
CA ARG A 128 7.48 -7.31 0.05
C ARG A 128 8.69 -6.36 0.14
N SER A 129 8.91 -5.77 1.31
CA SER A 129 10.16 -5.06 1.57
C SER A 129 11.32 -6.03 1.36
N LYS A 130 12.33 -5.64 0.57
CA LYS A 130 13.61 -6.35 0.58
C LYS A 130 14.16 -6.19 1.99
N GLY A 131 13.96 -7.21 2.81
CA GLY A 131 14.68 -7.31 4.07
C GLY A 131 16.15 -7.44 3.74
N SER A 132 16.86 -6.32 3.57
CA SER A 132 18.26 -6.28 3.93
C SER A 132 18.29 -6.69 5.40
N GLY A 133 19.07 -7.72 5.70
CA GLY A 133 19.21 -8.27 7.04
C GLY A 133 19.87 -7.28 7.98
N VAL A 134 19.16 -6.22 8.34
CA VAL A 134 19.53 -5.34 9.44
C VAL A 134 18.45 -5.54 10.48
N SER A 135 18.80 -6.27 11.53
CA SER A 135 18.13 -6.17 12.82
C SER A 135 18.06 -4.70 13.17
N ILE A 136 16.88 -4.10 13.05
CA ILE A 136 16.66 -2.77 13.60
C ILE A 136 16.56 -2.99 15.10
N SER A 137 17.69 -2.86 15.79
CA SER A 137 17.68 -2.47 17.19
C SER A 137 16.84 -1.21 17.26
N ILE A 138 15.81 -1.26 18.10
CA ILE A 138 14.88 -0.15 18.36
C ILE A 138 15.73 1.04 18.81
N GLU A 139 16.04 1.95 17.90
CA GLU A 139 16.46 3.28 18.28
C GLU A 139 15.27 4.19 18.07
N PHE A 140 14.58 4.41 19.19
CA PHE A 140 13.52 5.37 19.39
C PHE A 140 14.11 6.77 19.19
N VAL A 141 14.44 7.15 17.96
CA VAL A 141 14.83 8.52 17.65
C VAL A 141 13.56 9.35 17.71
N ARG A 142 13.32 9.90 18.89
CA ARG A 142 12.52 11.09 19.11
C ARG A 142 12.97 12.18 18.14
N ARG A 143 12.35 12.30 16.96
CA ARG A 143 12.23 13.56 16.23
C ARG A 143 10.87 13.62 15.52
N PRO A 144 10.02 14.62 15.85
CA PRO A 144 8.77 14.84 15.13
C PRO A 144 9.13 15.50 13.80
N THR A 145 9.06 14.76 12.69
CA THR A 145 9.04 15.42 11.38
C THR A 145 7.63 15.94 11.16
N ILE A 146 7.42 17.15 11.69
CA ILE A 146 6.32 18.05 11.40
C ILE A 146 6.08 18.04 9.89
N CYS A 147 4.86 17.72 9.48
CA CYS A 147 4.36 18.01 8.14
C CYS A 147 4.32 19.54 7.97
N ILE A 148 5.37 20.14 7.43
CA ILE A 148 5.34 21.56 7.07
C ILE A 148 4.64 21.67 5.72
N VAL A 149 3.39 22.12 5.77
CA VAL A 149 2.61 22.59 4.62
C VAL A 149 3.26 23.89 4.12
N PRO A 150 3.64 24.03 2.84
CA PRO A 150 4.09 25.31 2.33
C PRO A 150 2.88 26.23 2.15
N TYR A 151 2.63 27.12 3.12
CA TYR A 151 1.72 28.24 2.93
C TYR A 151 2.40 29.27 2.02
N GLY A 152 2.02 29.27 0.74
CA GLY A 152 2.47 30.25 -0.23
C GLY A 152 2.02 31.66 0.18
N ARG A 153 3.00 32.53 0.42
CA ARG A 153 2.83 33.97 0.65
C ARG A 153 3.41 34.69 -0.56
N SER A 154 2.57 35.34 -1.36
CA SER A 154 3.04 36.35 -2.32
C SER A 154 2.01 37.46 -2.46
N HIS A 155 2.41 38.58 -1.84
CA HIS A 155 2.23 39.99 -2.17
C HIS A 155 0.97 40.45 -2.90
#